data_AF-A0A417YUP0-F1
#
_entry.id   AF-A0A417YUP0-F1
#
_cell.length_a   1.000
_cell.length_b   1.000
_cell.length_c   1.000
_cell.angle_alpha   90.00
_cell.angle_beta   90.00
_cell.angle_gamma   90.00
#
_symmetry.space_group_name_H-M   'P 1'
#
loop_
_entity.id
_entity.type
_entity.pdbx_description
1 polymer ?
#
loop_
_entity_poly.entity_id
_entity_poly.type
_entity_poly.pdbx_seq_one_letter_code
_entity_poly.pdbx_strand_id
1 'polypeptide(L)'
;MDAGGQTEPLHLKVTLEKVYVDGEVSQEQSYVSVASWEEFWAKYKNWAAVDVGKESVVLRKHVEDISPLLKANGYFGLNEEGVLAIFNGRPPYSQIIQSFFQIDVKKLESRKQVELQKGIPIRTRDRYVEVLESFKPYSACEENGQ
;
A
#
# COMPACT_ATOMS: atom_id res chain seq x y z
N MET A 1 -18.56 30.78 -40.08
CA MET A 1 -18.78 29.40 -40.57
C MET A 1 -17.53 28.65 -40.14
N ASP A 2 -17.48 27.93 -39.03
CA ASP A 2 -18.52 27.12 -38.38
C ASP A 2 -18.34 27.06 -36.85
N ALA A 3 -19.45 26.77 -36.18
CA ALA A 3 -19.63 26.80 -34.74
C ALA A 3 -18.68 25.83 -34.01
N GLY A 4 -18.04 26.32 -32.95
CA GLY A 4 -17.31 25.50 -32.00
C GLY A 4 -18.24 24.43 -31.44
N GLY A 5 -17.97 23.18 -31.77
CA GLY A 5 -18.70 22.03 -31.24
C GLY A 5 -18.58 22.04 -29.73
N GLN A 6 -19.69 22.33 -29.05
CA GLN A 6 -19.80 22.08 -27.62
C GLN A 6 -19.94 20.57 -27.44
N THR A 7 -18.81 19.87 -27.35
CA THR A 7 -18.78 18.50 -26.87
C THR A 7 -19.10 18.56 -25.39
N GLU A 8 -20.24 17.99 -24.98
CA GLU A 8 -20.59 17.91 -23.56
C GLU A 8 -19.46 17.19 -22.81
N PRO A 9 -18.97 17.74 -21.68
CA PRO A 9 -17.88 17.13 -20.95
C PRO A 9 -18.31 15.76 -20.42
N LEU A 10 -17.43 14.78 -20.62
CA LEU A 10 -17.59 13.44 -20.07
C LEU A 10 -17.40 13.52 -18.56
N HIS A 11 -18.42 13.09 -17.82
CA HIS A 11 -18.36 13.00 -16.36
C HIS A 11 -17.92 11.58 -15.99
N LEU A 12 -16.65 11.43 -15.63
CA LEU A 12 -16.07 10.13 -15.34
C LEU A 12 -15.80 10.00 -13.84
N LYS A 13 -16.24 8.88 -13.25
CA LYS A 13 -15.87 8.47 -11.91
C LYS A 13 -14.53 7.75 -11.94
N VAL A 14 -13.49 8.39 -11.44
CA VAL A 14 -12.13 7.85 -11.40
C VAL A 14 -11.85 7.27 -10.03
N THR A 15 -11.53 6.00 -9.97
CA THR A 15 -11.00 5.34 -8.77
C THR A 15 -9.48 5.24 -8.93
N LEU A 16 -8.75 5.99 -8.13
CA LEU A 16 -7.29 5.99 -8.10
C LEU A 16 -6.82 5.06 -6.97
N GLU A 17 -6.21 3.95 -7.34
CA GLU A 17 -5.60 2.99 -6.42
C GLU A 17 -4.10 3.23 -6.34
N LYS A 18 -3.61 3.71 -5.20
CA LYS A 18 -2.17 3.83 -4.93
C LYS A 18 -1.74 2.65 -4.09
N VAL A 19 -0.91 1.79 -4.66
CA VAL A 19 -0.31 0.65 -3.95
C VAL A 19 1.05 1.09 -3.44
N TYR A 20 1.21 1.14 -2.12
CA TYR A 20 2.48 1.46 -1.47
C TYR A 20 3.31 0.19 -1.27
N VAL A 21 4.61 0.36 -1.05
CA VAL A 21 5.52 -0.77 -0.83
C VAL A 21 5.17 -1.57 0.42
N ASP A 22 4.46 -0.98 1.39
CA ASP A 22 4.05 -1.65 2.62
C ASP A 22 2.83 -2.57 2.46
N GLY A 23 2.18 -2.54 1.30
CA GLY A 23 0.96 -3.30 1.02
C GLY A 23 -0.32 -2.51 1.24
N GLU A 24 -0.26 -1.33 1.85
CA GLU A 24 -1.40 -0.44 1.91
C GLU A 24 -1.86 -0.04 0.50
N VAL A 25 -3.17 -0.15 0.27
CA VAL A 25 -3.81 0.33 -0.94
C VAL A 25 -4.71 1.50 -0.57
N SER A 26 -4.31 2.70 -1.01
CA SER A 26 -5.14 3.89 -0.87
C SER A 26 -6.03 4.02 -2.09
N GLN A 27 -7.35 3.94 -1.89
CA GLN A 27 -8.35 4.14 -2.92
C GLN A 27 -8.96 5.53 -2.79
N GLU A 28 -8.87 6.32 -3.85
CA GLU A 28 -9.45 7.66 -3.90
C GLU A 28 -10.45 7.73 -5.04
N GLN A 29 -11.70 8.09 -4.73
CA GLN A 29 -12.73 8.30 -5.73
C GLN A 29 -12.80 9.78 -6.06
N SER A 30 -12.54 10.12 -7.32
CA SER A 30 -12.60 11.48 -7.85
C SER A 30 -13.56 11.52 -9.04
N TYR A 31 -14.39 12.55 -9.10
CA TYR A 31 -15.21 12.82 -10.28
C TYR A 31 -14.49 13.86 -11.12
N VAL A 32 -14.22 13.53 -12.38
CA VAL A 32 -13.57 14.46 -13.31
C VAL A 32 -14.49 14.72 -14.49
N SER A 33 -14.60 15.99 -14.86
CA SER A 33 -15.22 16.41 -16.10
C SER A 33 -14.10 16.65 -17.11
N VAL A 34 -14.04 15.84 -18.17
CA VAL A 34 -13.03 15.92 -19.23
C VAL A 34 -13.72 16.17 -20.55
N ALA A 35 -13.11 16.96 -21.43
CA ALA A 35 -13.66 17.23 -22.75
C ALA A 35 -13.66 15.98 -23.65
N SER A 36 -12.70 15.06 -23.44
CA SER A 36 -12.52 13.82 -24.21
C SER A 36 -11.66 12.81 -23.47
N TRP A 37 -11.71 11.54 -23.88
CA TRP A 37 -10.83 10.49 -23.36
C TRP A 37 -9.35 10.80 -23.54
N GLU A 38 -8.96 11.51 -24.60
CA GLU A 38 -7.57 11.94 -24.82
C GLU A 38 -7.07 12.86 -23.69
N GLU A 39 -7.90 13.83 -23.28
CA GLU A 39 -7.59 14.72 -22.16
C GLU A 39 -7.50 13.94 -20.83
N PHE A 40 -8.39 12.97 -20.65
CA PHE A 40 -8.36 12.07 -19.50
C PHE A 40 -7.05 11.28 -19.43
N TRP A 41 -6.67 10.60 -20.50
CA TRP A 41 -5.43 9.83 -20.56
C TRP A 41 -4.20 10.73 -20.46
N ALA A 42 -4.23 11.96 -20.98
CA ALA A 42 -3.15 12.91 -20.79
C ALA A 42 -2.94 13.27 -19.31
N LYS A 43 -4.03 13.46 -18.55
CA LYS A 43 -4.00 13.72 -17.10
C LYS A 43 -3.50 12.53 -16.30
N TYR A 44 -3.85 11.31 -16.72
CA TYR A 44 -3.53 10.07 -16.01
C TYR A 44 -2.48 9.18 -16.69
N LYS A 45 -1.67 9.73 -17.60
CA LYS A 45 -0.66 8.96 -18.38
C LYS A 45 0.35 8.17 -17.55
N ASN A 46 0.56 8.59 -16.30
CA ASN A 46 1.48 7.96 -15.35
C ASN A 46 0.78 6.90 -14.46
N TRP A 47 -0.45 6.56 -14.77
CA TRP A 47 -1.26 5.56 -14.08
C TRP A 47 -1.56 4.41 -15.01
N ALA A 48 -1.57 3.19 -14.47
CA ALA A 48 -1.96 2.01 -15.21
C ALA A 48 -3.49 1.88 -15.15
N ALA A 49 -4.14 1.74 -16.30
CA ALA A 49 -5.56 1.42 -16.35
C ALA A 49 -5.78 -0.01 -15.90
N VAL A 50 -6.56 -0.21 -14.83
CA VAL A 50 -6.97 -1.52 -14.35
C VAL A 50 -8.32 -1.89 -14.94
N ASP A 51 -9.26 -0.95 -14.92
CA ASP A 51 -10.60 -1.13 -15.45
C ASP A 51 -11.07 0.19 -16.09
N VAL A 52 -11.68 0.10 -17.27
CA VAL A 52 -12.17 1.27 -18.01
C VAL A 52 -13.58 0.99 -18.47
N GLY A 53 -14.55 1.51 -17.72
CA GLY A 53 -15.97 1.51 -18.06
C GLY A 53 -16.39 2.75 -18.84
N LYS A 54 -17.69 2.82 -19.17
CA LYS A 54 -18.28 3.97 -19.90
C LYS A 54 -18.24 5.28 -19.11
N GLU A 55 -18.50 5.21 -17.81
CA GLU A 55 -18.62 6.36 -16.91
C GLU A 55 -17.73 6.21 -15.66
N SER A 56 -16.98 5.10 -15.56
CA SER A 56 -16.13 4.79 -14.41
C SER A 56 -14.79 4.24 -14.87
N VAL A 57 -13.70 4.67 -14.25
CA VAL A 57 -12.35 4.24 -14.59
C VAL A 57 -11.59 3.90 -13.32
N VAL A 58 -11.00 2.73 -13.25
CA VAL A 58 -10.09 2.33 -12.17
C VAL A 58 -8.67 2.41 -12.69
N LEU A 59 -7.89 3.27 -12.05
CA LEU A 59 -6.49 3.48 -12.35
C LEU A 59 -5.66 3.05 -11.15
N ARG A 60 -4.57 2.34 -11.39
CA ARG A 60 -3.63 1.93 -10.34
C ARG A 60 -2.26 2.51 -10.58
N LYS A 61 -1.62 2.94 -9.50
CA LYS A 61 -0.24 3.42 -9.51
C LYS A 61 0.52 2.76 -8.38
N HIS A 62 1.70 2.24 -8.72
CA HIS A 62 2.65 1.76 -7.73
C HIS A 62 3.45 2.94 -7.20
N VAL A 63 3.54 3.06 -5.87
CA VAL A 63 4.29 4.10 -5.19
C VAL A 63 5.47 3.42 -4.51
N GLU A 64 6.69 3.76 -4.94
CA GLU A 64 7.94 3.26 -4.35
C GLU A 64 8.25 3.92 -2.99
N ASP A 65 7.24 4.18 -2.19
CA ASP A 65 7.32 4.77 -0.87
C ASP A 65 6.31 4.07 0.05
N ILE A 66 6.50 4.19 1.35
CA ILE A 66 5.57 3.67 2.37
C ILE A 66 4.40 4.64 2.52
N SER A 67 3.25 4.11 2.94
CA SER A 67 2.05 4.92 3.08
C SER A 67 2.21 6.05 4.11
N PRO A 68 1.50 7.18 3.95
CA PRO A 68 1.52 8.26 4.93
C PRO A 68 0.93 7.81 6.29
N LEU A 69 0.00 6.85 6.27
CA LEU A 69 -0.53 6.22 7.48
C LEU A 69 0.59 5.52 8.26
N LEU A 70 1.42 4.75 7.54
CA LEU A 70 2.58 4.07 8.10
C LEU A 70 3.63 5.06 8.62
N LYS A 71 3.94 6.10 7.85
CA LYS A 71 4.89 7.15 8.28
C LYS A 71 4.46 7.82 9.58
N ALA A 72 3.16 8.02 9.77
CA ALA A 72 2.61 8.69 10.93
C ALA A 72 2.51 7.75 12.14
N ASN A 73 1.99 6.53 11.96
CA ASN A 73 1.60 5.64 13.06
C ASN A 73 1.95 4.16 12.82
N GLY A 74 2.82 3.85 11.87
CA GLY A 74 3.22 2.49 11.53
C GLY A 74 4.18 1.89 12.53
N TYR A 75 3.85 0.69 13.03
CA TYR A 75 4.72 -0.10 13.88
C TYR A 75 4.82 -1.53 13.34
N PHE A 76 6.04 -2.06 13.21
CA PHE A 76 6.24 -3.50 13.00
C PHE A 76 6.08 -4.22 14.33
N GLY A 77 5.30 -5.30 14.32
CA GLY A 77 5.14 -6.16 15.48
C GLY A 77 4.86 -7.59 15.07
N LEU A 78 4.69 -8.44 16.08
CA LEU A 78 4.18 -9.80 15.90
C LEU A 78 2.74 -9.83 16.38
N ASN A 79 1.86 -10.47 15.62
CA ASN A 79 0.54 -10.82 16.12
C ASN A 79 0.66 -11.98 17.15
N GLU A 80 -0.46 -12.36 17.77
CA GLU A 80 -0.52 -13.44 18.76
C GLU A 80 -0.05 -14.81 18.21
N GLU A 81 -0.07 -14.97 16.88
CA GLU A 81 0.35 -16.17 16.17
C GLU A 81 1.85 -16.14 15.76
N GLY A 82 2.57 -15.06 16.08
CA GLY A 82 3.97 -14.88 15.68
C GLY A 82 4.15 -14.44 14.23
N VAL A 83 3.12 -13.87 13.61
CA VAL A 83 3.17 -13.30 12.25
C VAL A 83 3.69 -11.88 12.29
N LEU A 84 4.77 -11.62 11.55
CA LEU A 84 5.26 -10.27 11.32
C LEU A 84 4.20 -9.50 10.55
N ALA A 85 3.66 -8.49 11.21
CA ALA A 85 2.62 -7.65 10.67
C ALA A 85 2.93 -6.19 11.00
N ILE A 86 2.34 -5.33 10.20
CA ILE A 86 2.36 -3.90 10.40
C ILE A 86 1.06 -3.51 11.09
N PHE A 87 1.23 -2.71 12.13
CA PHE A 87 0.17 -2.21 12.98
C PHE A 87 0.04 -0.70 12.82
N ASN A 88 -1.20 -0.23 12.67
CA ASN A 88 -1.54 1.17 12.79
C ASN A 88 -1.76 1.53 14.26
N GLY A 89 -0.82 2.26 14.86
CA GLY A 89 -0.85 2.66 16.26
C GLY A 89 -0.14 1.67 17.20
N ARG A 90 -0.22 1.93 18.51
CA ARG A 90 0.36 1.05 19.54
C ARG A 90 -0.69 0.09 20.12
N PRO A 91 -0.36 -1.19 20.34
CA PRO A 91 -1.27 -2.15 20.96
C PRO A 91 -1.70 -1.68 22.36
N PRO A 92 -2.91 -2.00 22.84
CA PRO A 92 -3.77 -3.13 22.41
C PRO A 92 -4.82 -2.81 21.33
N TYR A 93 -4.94 -1.57 20.85
CA TYR A 93 -5.96 -1.15 19.86
C TYR A 93 -5.38 -0.90 18.46
N SER A 94 -4.41 -1.70 18.04
CA SER A 94 -3.79 -1.52 16.74
C SER A 94 -4.49 -2.32 15.67
N GLN A 95 -4.89 -1.65 14.59
CA GLN A 95 -5.40 -2.32 13.42
C GLN A 95 -4.24 -2.87 12.60
N ILE A 96 -4.27 -4.17 12.30
CA ILE A 96 -3.32 -4.78 11.37
C ILE A 96 -3.57 -4.16 9.99
N ILE A 97 -2.56 -3.47 9.46
CA ILE A 97 -2.57 -2.93 8.10
C ILE A 97 -2.30 -4.07 7.12
N GLN A 98 -1.19 -4.78 7.35
CA GLN A 98 -0.72 -5.83 6.45
C GLN A 98 0.08 -6.88 7.23
N SER A 99 -0.17 -8.15 6.93
CA SER A 99 0.61 -9.29 7.42
C SER A 99 1.60 -9.73 6.34
N PHE A 100 2.82 -10.08 6.74
CA PHE A 100 3.90 -10.52 5.85
C PHE A 100 4.12 -12.03 5.92
N PHE A 101 4.80 -12.50 6.97
CA PHE A 101 5.17 -13.91 7.15
C PHE A 101 5.27 -14.24 8.64
N GLN A 102 5.06 -15.51 8.98
CA GLN A 102 5.31 -16.01 10.32
C GLN A 102 6.80 -16.01 10.62
N ILE A 103 7.20 -15.46 11.77
CA ILE A 103 8.58 -15.52 12.25
C ILE A 103 8.67 -16.62 13.29
N ASP A 104 9.70 -17.46 13.15
CA ASP A 104 10.04 -18.40 14.20
C ASP A 104 10.71 -17.64 15.35
N VAL A 105 9.89 -17.24 16.32
CA VAL A 105 10.33 -16.56 17.53
C VAL A 105 11.39 -17.35 18.29
N LYS A 106 11.49 -18.68 18.15
CA LYS A 106 12.53 -19.47 18.82
C LYS A 106 13.89 -19.32 18.16
N LYS A 107 13.92 -19.11 16.84
CA LYS A 107 15.14 -18.78 16.08
C LYS A 107 15.54 -17.31 16.19
N LEU A 108 14.62 -16.45 16.65
CA LEU A 108 14.85 -15.02 16.78
C LEU A 108 15.72 -14.70 18.01
N GLU A 109 16.65 -13.76 17.86
CA GLU A 109 17.42 -13.25 19.00
C GLU A 109 16.49 -12.55 20.01
N SER A 110 16.73 -12.78 21.31
CA SER A 110 15.88 -12.25 22.39
C SER A 110 15.73 -10.72 22.33
N ARG A 111 16.74 -10.00 21.82
CA ARG A 111 16.67 -8.53 21.64
C ARG A 111 15.64 -8.14 20.59
N LYS A 112 15.74 -8.71 19.38
CA LYS A 112 14.81 -8.46 18.26
C LYS A 112 13.37 -8.85 18.62
N GLN A 113 13.23 -9.92 19.38
CA GLN A 113 11.94 -10.40 19.88
C GLN A 113 11.26 -9.38 20.79
N VAL A 114 12.03 -8.73 21.67
CA VAL A 114 11.54 -7.66 22.55
C VAL A 114 11.23 -6.40 21.75
N GLU A 115 12.02 -6.08 20.73
CA GLU A 115 11.76 -4.93 19.85
C GLU A 115 10.45 -5.09 19.07
N LEU A 116 10.20 -6.27 18.48
CA LEU A 116 8.94 -6.56 17.81
C LEU A 116 7.74 -6.57 18.76
N GLN A 117 7.90 -7.12 19.98
CA GLN A 117 6.85 -7.08 21.00
C GLN A 117 6.54 -5.66 21.47
N LYS A 118 7.55 -4.78 21.53
CA LYS A 118 7.37 -3.36 21.87
C LYS A 118 6.81 -2.53 20.69
N GLY A 119 6.93 -3.04 19.48
CA GLY A 119 6.62 -2.33 18.25
C GLY A 119 7.80 -1.50 17.74
N ILE A 120 8.26 -1.78 16.54
CA ILE A 120 9.35 -1.03 15.88
C ILE A 120 8.72 0.09 15.03
N PRO A 121 8.96 1.37 15.34
CA PRO A 121 8.35 2.47 14.60
C PRO A 121 8.90 2.57 13.17
N ILE A 122 8.01 2.65 12.19
CA ILE A 122 8.34 2.75 10.77
C ILE A 122 8.11 4.20 10.33
N ARG A 123 9.19 4.98 10.25
CA ARG A 123 9.10 6.40 9.83
C ARG A 123 9.53 6.63 8.40
N THR A 124 10.31 5.70 7.84
CA THR A 124 10.93 5.82 6.52
C THR A 124 10.90 4.48 5.80
N ARG A 125 10.90 4.53 4.46
CA ARG A 125 11.03 3.34 3.61
C ARG A 125 12.29 2.53 3.95
N ASP A 126 13.40 3.21 4.24
CA ASP A 126 14.66 2.55 4.59
C ASP A 126 14.51 1.65 5.83
N ARG A 127 13.88 2.17 6.90
CA ARG A 127 13.57 1.35 8.09
C ARG A 127 12.61 0.22 7.81
N TYR A 128 11.65 0.44 6.93
CA TYR A 128 10.73 -0.62 6.51
C TYR A 128 11.49 -1.79 5.84
N VAL A 129 12.38 -1.47 4.90
CA VAL A 129 13.18 -2.47 4.18
C VAL A 129 14.18 -3.14 5.13
N GLU A 130 14.89 -2.37 5.95
CA GLU A 130 15.88 -2.89 6.91
C GLU A 130 15.27 -3.91 7.87
N VAL A 131 14.10 -3.60 8.43
CA VAL A 131 13.39 -4.51 9.35
C VAL A 131 12.98 -5.77 8.59
N LEU A 132 12.34 -5.64 7.43
CA LEU A 132 11.95 -6.80 6.63
C LEU A 132 13.14 -7.69 6.27
N GLU A 133 14.23 -7.13 5.77
CA GLU A 133 15.44 -7.89 5.42
C GLU A 133 16.10 -8.53 6.65
N SER A 134 16.10 -7.84 7.79
CA SER A 134 16.61 -8.35 9.06
C SER A 134 15.80 -9.52 9.61
N PHE A 135 14.54 -9.64 9.22
CA PHE A 135 13.60 -10.65 9.71
C PHE A 135 13.27 -11.75 8.70
N LYS A 136 13.45 -11.49 7.41
CA LYS A 136 13.30 -12.44 6.30
C LYS A 136 13.98 -13.79 6.54
N PRO A 137 15.24 -13.89 7.03
CA PRO A 137 15.88 -15.19 7.27
C PRO A 137 15.30 -15.97 8.47
N TYR A 138 14.44 -15.36 9.27
CA TYR A 138 13.80 -15.99 10.43
C TYR A 138 12.36 -16.41 10.15
N SER A 139 11.90 -16.32 8.90
CA SER A 139 10.56 -16.76 8.51
C SER A 139 10.39 -18.26 8.78
N ALA A 140 9.30 -18.63 9.46
CA ALA A 140 8.95 -20.01 9.77
C ALA A 140 8.48 -20.79 8.53
N CYS A 141 8.05 -20.09 7.47
CA CYS A 141 7.75 -20.69 6.17
C CYS A 141 9.06 -20.91 5.39
N GLU A 142 9.69 -22.04 5.66
CA GLU A 142 10.48 -22.73 4.65
C GLU A 142 9.51 -23.64 3.89
N GLU A 143 9.05 -23.20 2.71
CA GLU A 143 8.74 -24.18 1.66
C GLU A 143 9.96 -24.21 0.72
N ASN A 144 10.85 -25.16 1.00
CA ASN A 144 11.66 -25.73 -0.06
C ASN A 144 10.69 -26.40 -1.04
N GLY A 145 10.60 -25.91 -2.28
CA GLY A 145 9.66 -26.40 -3.28
C GLY A 145 10.11 -26.18 -4.72
N GLN A 146 11.30 -26.71 -5.06
CA GLN A 146 11.80 -27.13 -6.38
C GLN A 146 12.03 -26.11 -7.51
#